data_AF-A0A093Y5D5-F1
#
_entry.id   AF-A0A093Y5D5-F1
#
_cell.length_a   1.000
_cell.length_b   1.000
_cell.length_c   1.000
_cell.angle_alpha   90.00
_cell.angle_beta   90.00
_cell.angle_gamma   90.00
#
_symmetry.space_group_name_H-M   'P 1'
#
loop_
_entity.id
_entity.type
_entity.pdbx_description
1 polymer ?
#
loop_
_entity_poly.entity_id
_entity_poly.type
_entity_poly.pdbx_seq_one_letter_code
_entity_poly.pdbx_strand_id
1 'polypeptide(L)'
;MGLDEFLPVEDLVSQMGGAPRTSGWDVVVSYKVKELNDLLLKVWKNKDNSEQPVDPFVTKKFEKRHHKDCLHSVTTWQVKIQPPILQFTADRAVLKSDITGTVSVQYYSGNVPGKEQKDGDPEVDDIGAGWVMTVKVPMSSVSVNNDQIQSQRSQGEILDFSSDPTHKGHIVFDFELSDDFEVTFDYTGPGDDDPDEDQPDPNIDQVKRWFKKNVRAIDFSLAAVTQDQDPKIAYLTPQQMAFQLYHPPKPGPDTDLSIACLSVYIKTKESGPGNGIGDQIPEFAGTKGNIHPIPQGHSSSIIINKEIIWDQLLLPKLKNITNSHGTKAFREFSDESMRIPTGLQLKMKWDITYPWQGAKDGLGDDLIGGWWDYDPGAQAAANGSMSEDMKAHLQSSDGPVLTIKDTGDIVFDSNFTDVSVRTFMYKVWIRSGGDVMYGVQANASRNILADDEQIEAQISVGESDWKPNIYDGSARGDMRDDHIKWLKRFVWPTFAISVKLNFFATTNVFAPGKHIIKVDRNVGIRVPYDFLLVGDLVDPTD
;
A
#
# COMPACT_ATOMS: atom_id res chain seq x y z
N MET A 1 -6.25 17.96 10.52
CA MET A 1 -4.81 17.80 10.21
C MET A 1 -4.69 18.06 8.73
N GLY A 2 -3.87 19.04 8.36
CA GLY A 2 -3.61 19.33 6.95
C GLY A 2 -2.65 18.28 6.37
N LEU A 3 -2.60 18.20 5.04
CA LEU A 3 -1.62 17.45 4.24
C LEU A 3 -0.20 18.07 4.32
N ASP A 4 0.07 18.87 5.35
CA ASP A 4 1.29 19.68 5.46
C ASP A 4 2.41 18.90 6.18
N GLU A 5 2.08 17.77 6.83
CA GLU A 5 3.03 16.95 7.58
C GLU A 5 2.75 15.45 7.41
N PHE A 6 3.80 14.64 7.47
CA PHE A 6 3.68 13.19 7.57
C PHE A 6 3.29 12.79 9.00
N LEU A 7 2.29 11.92 9.14
CA LEU A 7 1.82 11.47 10.46
C LEU A 7 2.79 10.46 11.08
N PRO A 8 2.93 10.40 12.42
CA PRO A 8 3.53 9.26 13.10
C PRO A 8 2.87 7.94 12.66
N VAL A 9 3.63 6.83 12.70
CA VAL A 9 3.14 5.51 12.27
C VAL A 9 1.81 5.13 12.92
N GLU A 10 1.69 5.29 14.24
CA GLU A 10 0.48 4.91 14.98
C GLU A 10 -0.73 5.79 14.62
N ASP A 11 -0.50 7.08 14.32
CA ASP A 11 -1.54 8.00 13.90
C ASP A 11 -2.03 7.69 12.49
N LEU A 12 -1.11 7.34 11.58
CA LEU A 12 -1.44 6.87 10.23
C LEU A 12 -2.31 5.59 10.31
N VAL A 13 -1.90 4.62 11.13
CA VAL A 13 -2.68 3.39 11.36
C VAL A 13 -4.05 3.72 11.92
N SER A 14 -4.15 4.57 12.93
CA SER A 14 -5.44 5.00 13.50
C SER A 14 -6.34 5.65 12.44
N GLN A 15 -5.77 6.46 11.54
CA GLN A 15 -6.51 7.06 10.43
C GLN A 15 -7.02 6.06 9.39
N MET A 16 -6.44 4.86 9.32
CA MET A 16 -6.96 3.79 8.46
C MET A 16 -8.21 3.09 9.02
N GLY A 17 -8.69 3.50 10.20
CA GLY A 17 -9.82 2.86 10.85
C GLY A 17 -11.15 2.92 10.10
N GLY A 18 -11.97 1.88 10.27
CA GLY A 18 -13.38 1.83 9.88
C GLY A 18 -13.69 1.26 8.49
N ALA A 19 -12.81 1.43 7.50
CA ALA A 19 -12.96 0.87 6.15
C ALA A 19 -11.58 0.69 5.48
N PRO A 20 -11.43 -0.21 4.50
CA PRO A 20 -10.22 -0.30 3.68
C PRO A 20 -9.87 1.07 3.07
N ARG A 21 -8.60 1.47 3.15
CA ARG A 21 -8.06 2.76 2.67
C ARG A 21 -7.32 2.65 1.36
N THR A 22 -7.30 1.47 0.77
CA THR A 22 -6.74 1.22 -0.55
C THR A 22 -7.69 1.64 -1.70
N SER A 23 -8.82 2.29 -1.43
CA SER A 23 -9.78 2.75 -2.45
C SER A 23 -10.29 1.61 -3.35
N GLY A 24 -10.57 0.44 -2.76
CA GLY A 24 -10.98 -0.76 -3.49
C GLY A 24 -9.84 -1.51 -4.22
N TRP A 25 -8.62 -1.00 -4.15
CA TRP A 25 -7.42 -1.68 -4.65
C TRP A 25 -6.89 -2.69 -3.63
N ASP A 26 -5.95 -3.50 -4.08
CA ASP A 26 -5.40 -4.60 -3.30
C ASP A 26 -4.16 -4.16 -2.53
N VAL A 27 -3.31 -3.36 -3.17
CA VAL A 27 -2.07 -2.82 -2.60
C VAL A 27 -1.92 -1.36 -3.00
N VAL A 28 -1.43 -0.54 -2.08
CA VAL A 28 -0.94 0.82 -2.36
C VAL A 28 0.52 0.90 -1.97
N VAL A 29 1.38 1.27 -2.92
CA VAL A 29 2.81 1.49 -2.68
C VAL A 29 3.11 2.96 -2.88
N SER A 30 3.71 3.62 -1.89
CA SER A 30 3.94 5.06 -1.92
C SER A 30 5.40 5.42 -1.71
N TYR A 31 5.87 6.44 -2.44
CA TYR A 31 7.26 6.91 -2.44
C TYR A 31 7.34 8.42 -2.29
N LYS A 32 8.19 8.91 -1.39
CA LYS A 32 8.46 10.34 -1.25
C LYS A 32 9.23 10.89 -2.45
N VAL A 33 8.87 12.09 -2.90
CA VAL A 33 9.55 12.78 -4.01
C VAL A 33 11.02 13.02 -3.73
N LYS A 34 11.38 13.37 -2.50
CA LYS A 34 12.77 13.65 -2.12
C LYS A 34 13.67 12.44 -2.40
N GLU A 35 13.29 11.24 -1.99
CA GLU A 35 14.10 10.05 -2.22
C GLU A 35 13.99 9.54 -3.67
N LEU A 36 12.88 9.81 -4.37
CA LEU A 36 12.81 9.61 -5.83
C LEU A 36 13.82 10.50 -6.59
N ASN A 37 14.11 11.71 -6.09
CA ASN A 37 15.14 12.58 -6.67
C ASN A 37 16.54 11.97 -6.57
N ASP A 38 16.88 11.38 -5.42
CA ASP A 38 18.18 10.75 -5.23
C ASP A 38 18.39 9.59 -6.22
N LEU A 39 17.32 8.81 -6.49
CA LEU A 39 17.34 7.75 -7.49
C LEU A 39 17.40 8.32 -8.92
N LEU A 40 16.60 9.33 -9.24
CA LEU A 40 16.60 9.99 -10.54
C LEU A 40 17.99 10.56 -10.88
N LEU A 41 18.64 11.21 -9.92
CA LEU A 41 19.99 11.74 -10.05
C LEU A 41 21.00 10.65 -10.45
N LYS A 42 20.89 9.47 -9.83
CA LYS A 42 21.76 8.33 -10.12
C LYS A 42 21.51 7.76 -11.52
N VAL A 43 20.25 7.54 -11.88
CA VAL A 43 19.86 7.06 -13.21
C VAL A 43 20.33 8.05 -14.29
N TRP A 44 20.14 9.34 -14.06
CA TRP A 44 20.57 10.39 -15.00
C TRP A 44 22.08 10.38 -15.22
N LYS A 45 22.87 10.29 -14.15
CA LYS A 45 24.34 10.27 -14.22
C LYS A 45 24.90 9.03 -14.91
N ASN A 46 24.22 7.88 -14.79
CA ASN A 46 24.68 6.62 -15.37
C ASN A 46 24.56 6.56 -16.91
N LYS A 47 23.81 7.48 -17.53
CA LYS A 47 23.50 7.47 -18.96
C LYS A 47 24.47 8.31 -19.82
N ASP A 48 25.78 8.28 -19.54
CA ASP A 48 26.88 8.99 -20.24
C ASP A 48 27.18 10.45 -19.84
N ASN A 49 27.30 10.72 -18.52
CA ASN A 49 27.83 11.93 -17.86
C ASN A 49 26.79 12.77 -17.10
N SER A 50 27.27 13.52 -16.10
CA SER A 50 26.46 14.43 -15.26
C SER A 50 25.77 15.54 -16.04
N GLU A 51 26.24 15.87 -17.24
CA GLU A 51 25.72 16.94 -18.08
C GLU A 51 25.30 16.40 -19.44
N GLN A 52 24.10 16.76 -19.88
CA GLN A 52 23.53 16.28 -21.12
C GLN A 52 23.51 17.42 -22.16
N PRO A 53 24.29 17.34 -23.26
CA PRO A 53 24.35 18.41 -24.25
C PRO A 53 23.07 18.43 -25.10
N VAL A 54 22.47 19.61 -25.26
CA VAL A 54 21.36 19.85 -26.19
C VAL A 54 21.94 20.18 -27.57
N ASP A 55 21.23 19.76 -28.63
CA ASP A 55 21.60 20.13 -30.00
C ASP A 55 21.69 21.66 -30.10
N PRO A 56 22.80 22.25 -30.62
CA PRO A 56 22.98 23.69 -30.66
C PRO A 56 21.87 24.39 -31.45
N PHE A 57 21.40 25.53 -30.94
CA PHE A 57 20.33 26.28 -31.57
C PHE A 57 20.72 27.72 -31.86
N VAL A 58 20.08 28.31 -32.87
CA VAL A 58 20.48 29.60 -33.42
C VAL A 58 19.30 30.57 -33.41
N THR A 59 19.54 31.78 -32.96
CA THR A 59 18.59 32.90 -33.00
C THR A 59 19.14 33.98 -33.92
N LYS A 60 18.25 34.68 -34.61
CA LYS A 60 18.64 35.74 -35.56
C LYS A 60 17.94 37.02 -35.17
N LYS A 61 18.70 38.06 -34.89
CA LYS A 61 18.19 39.41 -34.65
C LYS A 61 18.27 40.21 -35.94
N PHE A 62 17.17 40.86 -36.29
CA PHE A 62 17.11 41.75 -37.45
C PHE A 62 16.91 43.19 -36.98
N GLU A 63 17.59 44.13 -37.62
CA GLU A 63 17.45 45.56 -37.38
C GLU A 63 16.95 46.29 -38.61
N LYS A 64 16.11 47.31 -38.40
CA LYS A 64 15.66 48.18 -39.49
C LYS A 64 16.76 49.16 -39.89
N ARG A 65 17.34 48.95 -41.06
CA ARG A 65 18.25 49.91 -41.72
C ARG A 65 17.61 50.36 -43.03
N HIS A 66 17.42 51.68 -43.19
CA HIS A 66 16.76 52.27 -44.36
C HIS A 66 15.39 51.61 -44.70
N HIS A 67 14.57 51.35 -43.69
CA HIS A 67 13.25 50.69 -43.80
C HIS A 67 13.28 49.23 -44.27
N LYS A 68 14.43 48.56 -44.19
CA LYS A 68 14.55 47.12 -44.47
C LYS A 68 15.13 46.38 -43.28
N ASP A 69 14.62 45.19 -43.02
CA ASP A 69 15.15 44.30 -42.00
C ASP A 69 16.46 43.70 -42.52
N CYS A 70 17.56 44.08 -41.88
CA CYS A 70 18.89 43.55 -42.16
C CYS A 70 19.29 42.63 -41.00
N LEU A 71 19.96 41.52 -41.30
CA LEU A 71 20.50 40.63 -40.28
C LEU A 71 21.53 41.42 -39.46
N HIS A 72 21.29 41.53 -38.15
CA HIS A 72 22.17 42.26 -37.24
C HIS A 72 23.09 41.29 -36.49
N SER A 73 22.52 40.24 -35.90
CA SER A 73 23.29 39.22 -35.19
C SER A 73 22.71 37.83 -35.35
N VAL A 74 23.59 36.84 -35.23
CA VAL A 74 23.25 35.42 -35.16
C VAL A 74 23.83 34.89 -33.85
N THR A 75 22.96 34.53 -32.91
CA THR A 75 23.36 33.99 -31.60
C THR A 75 23.24 32.47 -31.63
N THR A 76 24.32 31.76 -31.32
CA THR A 76 24.39 30.29 -31.26
C THR A 76 24.53 29.85 -29.82
N TRP A 77 23.61 29.00 -29.37
CA TRP A 77 23.57 28.49 -28.01
C TRP A 77 24.03 27.04 -27.97
N GLN A 78 24.99 26.73 -27.10
CA GLN A 78 25.44 25.38 -26.80
C GLN A 78 25.08 25.06 -25.35
N VAL A 79 23.83 24.63 -25.14
CA VAL A 79 23.28 24.37 -23.80
C VAL A 79 23.60 22.96 -23.35
N LYS A 80 23.95 22.82 -22.07
CA LYS A 80 24.07 21.55 -21.36
C LYS A 80 23.11 21.55 -20.17
N ILE A 81 22.37 20.46 -20.02
CA ILE A 81 21.38 20.25 -18.97
C ILE A 81 22.06 19.49 -17.81
N GLN A 82 22.06 20.07 -16.62
CA GLN A 82 22.46 19.39 -15.38
C GLN A 82 21.37 18.39 -14.95
N PRO A 83 21.65 17.47 -14.01
CA PRO A 83 20.64 16.50 -13.58
C PRO A 83 19.40 17.19 -12.99
N PRO A 84 18.19 16.77 -13.38
CA PRO A 84 16.96 17.41 -12.92
C PRO A 84 16.64 17.06 -11.47
N ILE A 85 15.96 18.00 -10.81
CA ILE A 85 15.17 17.79 -9.59
C ILE A 85 13.70 17.66 -9.99
N LEU A 86 13.11 16.51 -9.67
CA LEU A 86 11.70 16.18 -9.74
C LEU A 86 10.89 16.85 -8.62
N GLN A 87 9.77 17.44 -9.02
CA GLN A 87 8.68 17.89 -8.16
C GLN A 87 7.35 17.40 -8.78
N PHE A 88 6.28 17.36 -7.99
CA PHE A 88 4.94 17.03 -8.48
C PHE A 88 3.98 18.21 -8.31
N THR A 89 3.17 18.46 -9.33
CA THR A 89 1.91 19.20 -9.23
C THR A 89 0.75 18.19 -9.13
N ALA A 90 -0.49 18.67 -9.14
CA ALA A 90 -1.68 17.82 -9.15
C ALA A 90 -1.73 16.82 -10.32
N ASP A 91 -1.19 17.23 -11.46
CA ASP A 91 -1.41 16.61 -12.76
C ASP A 91 -0.13 16.38 -13.58
N ARG A 92 1.03 16.91 -13.14
CA ARG A 92 2.28 16.89 -13.89
C ARG A 92 3.48 16.63 -12.99
N ALA A 93 4.49 16.01 -13.58
CA ALA A 93 5.85 16.08 -13.06
C ALA A 93 6.50 17.38 -13.52
N VAL A 94 7.30 17.98 -12.62
CA VAL A 94 8.10 19.17 -12.90
C VAL A 94 9.56 18.80 -12.71
N LEU A 95 10.35 18.85 -13.79
CA LEU A 95 11.78 18.63 -13.77
C LEU A 95 12.48 19.99 -13.83
N LYS A 96 13.24 20.34 -12.79
CA LYS A 96 14.04 21.56 -12.74
C LYS A 96 15.51 21.23 -12.87
N SER A 97 16.18 21.79 -13.86
CA SER A 97 17.60 21.53 -14.12
C SER A 97 18.35 22.83 -14.26
N ASP A 98 19.48 22.97 -13.57
CA ASP A 98 20.41 24.04 -13.89
C ASP A 98 20.92 23.87 -15.33
N ILE A 99 21.16 24.97 -16.03
CA ILE A 99 21.79 24.94 -17.34
C ILE A 99 23.16 25.58 -17.33
N THR A 100 24.04 25.04 -18.16
CA THR A 100 25.40 25.54 -18.38
C THR A 100 25.69 25.51 -19.86
N GLY A 101 26.82 26.08 -20.28
CA GLY A 101 27.23 26.04 -21.68
C GLY A 101 27.81 27.37 -22.16
N THR A 102 27.77 27.58 -23.46
CA THR A 102 28.29 28.80 -24.09
C THR A 102 27.27 29.42 -25.03
N VAL A 103 27.24 30.75 -25.07
CA VAL A 103 26.54 31.54 -26.07
C VAL A 103 27.57 32.19 -26.98
N SER A 104 27.33 32.18 -28.29
CA SER A 104 28.21 32.85 -29.26
C SER A 104 27.43 33.77 -30.17
N VAL A 105 27.80 35.05 -30.21
CA VAL A 105 27.13 36.08 -31.01
C VAL A 105 28.02 36.46 -32.20
N GLN A 106 27.54 36.20 -33.41
CA GLN A 106 28.15 36.72 -34.63
C GLN A 106 27.39 37.95 -35.11
N TYR A 107 28.03 39.11 -35.11
CA TYR A 107 27.48 40.34 -35.68
C TYR A 107 27.66 40.41 -37.20
N TYR A 108 26.76 41.15 -37.83
CA TYR A 108 26.71 41.36 -39.27
C TYR A 108 26.59 42.86 -39.60
N SER A 109 27.38 43.30 -40.57
CA SER A 109 27.39 44.67 -41.08
C SER A 109 26.93 44.70 -42.56
N GLY A 110 26.35 45.82 -42.96
CA GLY A 110 25.76 46.00 -44.30
C GLY A 110 24.36 46.59 -44.27
N ASN A 111 23.97 47.17 -45.40
CA ASN A 111 22.69 47.89 -45.58
C ASN A 111 21.79 47.24 -46.65
N VAL A 112 22.16 46.04 -47.13
CA VAL A 112 21.42 45.31 -48.16
C VAL A 112 20.96 43.98 -47.57
N PRO A 113 19.65 43.77 -47.40
CA PRO A 113 19.12 42.53 -46.87
C PRO A 113 19.61 41.30 -47.64
N GLY A 114 20.10 40.30 -46.92
CA GLY A 114 20.62 39.05 -47.47
C GLY A 114 22.02 39.16 -48.07
N LYS A 115 22.71 40.31 -47.94
CA LYS A 115 24.10 40.52 -48.35
C LYS A 115 24.96 41.10 -47.22
N GLU A 116 24.51 40.95 -45.98
CA GLU A 116 25.26 41.35 -44.81
C GLU A 116 26.54 40.52 -44.69
N GLN A 117 27.63 41.16 -44.30
CA GLN A 117 28.94 40.53 -44.10
C GLN A 117 29.16 40.35 -42.60
N LYS A 118 29.86 39.28 -42.23
CA LYS A 118 30.29 39.08 -40.85
C LYS A 118 31.14 40.26 -40.40
N ASP A 119 30.81 40.79 -39.23
CA ASP A 119 31.57 41.83 -38.57
C ASP A 119 32.37 41.18 -37.44
N GLY A 120 33.69 41.08 -37.64
CA GLY A 120 34.59 40.43 -36.69
C GLY A 120 34.40 38.91 -36.52
N ASP A 121 35.17 38.38 -35.57
CA ASP A 121 35.00 37.02 -35.06
C ASP A 121 33.79 36.97 -34.10
N PRO A 122 33.13 35.82 -33.92
CA PRO A 122 32.06 35.70 -32.95
C PRO A 122 32.54 36.00 -31.53
N GLU A 123 31.75 36.76 -30.79
CA GLU A 123 31.90 36.88 -29.34
C GLU A 123 31.39 35.57 -28.72
N VAL A 124 32.08 35.06 -27.70
CA VAL A 124 31.73 33.80 -27.03
C VAL A 124 31.80 34.03 -25.54
N ASP A 125 30.68 33.80 -24.86
CA ASP A 125 30.55 33.91 -23.41
C ASP A 125 29.97 32.62 -22.83
N ASP A 126 30.29 32.36 -21.56
CA ASP A 126 29.65 31.29 -20.82
C ASP A 126 28.22 31.69 -20.46
N ILE A 127 27.29 30.72 -20.48
CA ILE A 127 25.95 30.92 -19.92
C ILE A 127 26.12 31.15 -18.42
N GLY A 128 25.74 32.35 -17.96
CA GLY A 128 25.90 32.75 -16.57
C GLY A 128 25.26 31.77 -15.57
N ALA A 129 25.83 31.65 -14.38
CA ALA A 129 25.22 30.84 -13.33
C ALA A 129 23.85 31.39 -12.92
N GLY A 130 22.90 30.52 -12.59
CA GLY A 130 21.57 30.88 -12.10
C GLY A 130 20.43 30.64 -13.08
N TRP A 131 20.71 30.29 -14.34
CA TRP A 131 19.67 29.84 -15.27
C TRP A 131 19.16 28.44 -14.93
N VAL A 132 17.84 28.31 -14.81
CA VAL A 132 17.12 27.08 -14.50
C VAL A 132 16.16 26.77 -15.64
N MET A 133 16.27 25.57 -16.21
CA MET A 133 15.29 25.01 -17.12
C MET A 133 14.22 24.28 -16.31
N THR A 134 12.96 24.67 -16.46
CA THR A 134 11.81 23.99 -15.88
C THR A 134 11.03 23.26 -16.97
N VAL A 135 10.81 21.97 -16.79
CA VAL A 135 10.05 21.13 -17.72
C VAL A 135 8.84 20.56 -17.00
N LYS A 136 7.63 20.96 -17.40
CA LYS A 136 6.38 20.39 -16.86
C LYS A 136 5.84 19.36 -17.84
N VAL A 137 5.88 18.09 -17.44
CA VAL A 137 5.55 16.95 -18.29
C VAL A 137 4.39 16.14 -17.69
N PRO A 138 3.40 15.72 -18.49
CA PRO A 138 2.40 14.75 -18.04
C PRO A 138 3.05 13.44 -17.63
N MET A 139 2.38 12.71 -16.75
CA MET A 139 2.77 11.36 -16.41
C MET A 139 1.76 10.38 -16.98
N SER A 140 2.27 9.25 -17.47
CA SER A 140 1.47 8.18 -18.05
C SER A 140 1.87 6.85 -17.42
N SER A 141 0.91 5.93 -17.33
CA SER A 141 1.20 4.52 -17.11
C SER A 141 1.19 3.76 -18.43
N VAL A 142 2.18 2.91 -18.66
CA VAL A 142 2.37 2.18 -19.91
C VAL A 142 2.61 0.71 -19.66
N SER A 143 2.04 -0.16 -20.49
CA SER A 143 2.39 -1.57 -20.53
C SER A 143 3.53 -1.79 -21.50
N VAL A 144 4.59 -2.49 -21.07
CA VAL A 144 5.79 -2.73 -21.87
C VAL A 144 6.03 -4.21 -22.04
N ASN A 145 6.37 -4.62 -23.26
CA ASN A 145 6.83 -5.97 -23.61
C ASN A 145 8.07 -5.84 -24.51
N ASN A 146 9.17 -6.50 -24.16
CA ASN A 146 10.45 -6.44 -24.89
C ASN A 146 10.87 -4.98 -25.23
N ASP A 147 10.82 -4.09 -24.23
CA ASP A 147 11.13 -2.66 -24.33
C ASP A 147 10.26 -1.85 -25.32
N GLN A 148 9.12 -2.42 -25.73
CA GLN A 148 8.12 -1.76 -26.58
C GLN A 148 6.83 -1.50 -25.81
N ILE A 149 6.34 -0.26 -25.91
CA ILE A 149 5.07 0.16 -25.31
C ILE A 149 3.92 -0.48 -26.09
N GLN A 150 3.07 -1.22 -25.38
CA GLN A 150 1.89 -1.92 -25.90
C GLN A 150 0.60 -1.13 -25.67
N SER A 151 0.51 -0.45 -24.52
CA SER A 151 -0.63 0.39 -24.16
C SER A 151 -0.19 1.53 -23.26
N GLN A 152 -0.98 2.60 -23.25
CA GLN A 152 -0.76 3.82 -22.48
C GLN A 152 -2.06 4.30 -21.84
N ARG A 153 -1.96 4.85 -20.64
CA ARG A 153 -3.05 5.40 -19.84
C ARG A 153 -2.58 6.66 -19.11
N SER A 154 -3.43 7.67 -19.04
CA SER A 154 -3.15 8.92 -18.35
C SER A 154 -3.14 8.72 -16.82
N GLN A 155 -2.74 9.74 -16.06
CA GLN A 155 -2.90 9.73 -14.61
C GLN A 155 -4.37 9.47 -14.21
N GLY A 156 -4.58 8.61 -13.21
CA GLY A 156 -5.93 8.21 -12.77
C GLY A 156 -6.68 7.32 -13.76
N GLU A 157 -6.06 6.83 -14.82
CA GLU A 157 -6.63 5.77 -15.66
C GLU A 157 -6.05 4.41 -15.29
N ILE A 158 -6.87 3.37 -15.41
CA ILE A 158 -6.47 2.00 -15.08
C ILE A 158 -5.70 1.38 -16.25
N LEU A 159 -4.44 1.02 -15.99
CA LEU A 159 -3.64 0.20 -16.88
C LEU A 159 -3.86 -1.27 -16.56
N ASP A 160 -4.47 -1.99 -17.49
CA ASP A 160 -4.59 -3.46 -17.43
C ASP A 160 -3.49 -4.09 -18.28
N PHE A 161 -2.67 -4.93 -17.65
CA PHE A 161 -1.61 -5.70 -18.28
C PHE A 161 -1.73 -7.20 -17.94
N SER A 162 -2.92 -7.65 -17.55
CA SER A 162 -3.21 -9.04 -17.18
C SER A 162 -3.25 -10.01 -18.37
N SER A 163 -3.34 -9.50 -19.60
CA SER A 163 -3.47 -10.29 -20.82
C SER A 163 -2.22 -11.08 -21.20
N ASP A 164 -1.05 -10.64 -20.76
CA ASP A 164 0.24 -11.30 -21.04
C ASP A 164 1.14 -11.18 -19.79
N PRO A 165 1.57 -12.32 -19.19
CA PRO A 165 2.40 -12.29 -18.01
C PRO A 165 3.82 -11.76 -18.21
N THR A 166 4.25 -11.61 -19.46
CA THR A 166 5.52 -10.96 -19.80
C THR A 166 5.42 -9.43 -19.79
N HIS A 167 4.20 -8.89 -19.80
CA HIS A 167 3.98 -7.45 -19.74
C HIS A 167 4.36 -6.89 -18.37
N LYS A 168 4.96 -5.71 -18.41
CA LYS A 168 5.32 -4.93 -17.22
C LYS A 168 4.55 -3.62 -17.25
N GLY A 169 3.89 -3.27 -16.16
CA GLY A 169 3.31 -1.94 -15.99
C GLY A 169 4.40 -0.95 -15.59
N HIS A 170 4.48 0.20 -16.24
CA HIS A 170 5.43 1.26 -15.95
C HIS A 170 4.71 2.58 -15.71
N ILE A 171 5.24 3.44 -14.85
CA ILE A 171 4.89 4.87 -14.82
C ILE A 171 6.04 5.62 -15.45
N VAL A 172 5.78 6.56 -16.36
CA VAL A 172 6.81 7.23 -17.17
C VAL A 172 6.53 8.72 -17.30
N PHE A 173 7.60 9.50 -17.51
CA PHE A 173 7.46 10.85 -18.03
C PHE A 173 7.06 10.79 -19.50
N ASP A 174 5.99 11.48 -19.85
CA ASP A 174 5.38 11.38 -21.16
C ASP A 174 6.03 12.30 -22.21
N PHE A 175 7.36 12.25 -22.33
CA PHE A 175 8.09 13.04 -23.32
C PHE A 175 7.91 12.50 -24.75
N GLU A 176 7.92 11.18 -24.90
CA GLU A 176 7.88 10.49 -26.19
C GLU A 176 6.45 10.35 -26.72
N LEU A 177 5.45 10.26 -25.84
CA LEU A 177 4.08 9.90 -26.20
C LEU A 177 3.14 11.11 -26.17
N SER A 178 3.59 12.27 -25.66
CA SER A 178 2.82 13.50 -25.61
C SER A 178 3.59 14.72 -26.11
N ASP A 179 2.86 15.61 -26.80
CA ASP A 179 3.32 16.96 -27.16
C ASP A 179 2.97 17.99 -26.07
N ASP A 180 2.17 17.59 -25.08
CA ASP A 180 1.62 18.43 -24.02
C ASP A 180 2.59 18.61 -22.84
N PHE A 181 3.83 19.01 -23.11
CA PHE A 181 4.76 19.42 -22.07
C PHE A 181 5.26 20.84 -22.29
N GLU A 182 5.52 21.53 -21.18
CA GLU A 182 6.00 22.91 -21.15
C GLU A 182 7.50 22.91 -20.83
N VAL A 183 8.24 23.82 -21.46
CA VAL A 183 9.65 24.09 -21.14
C VAL A 183 9.77 25.59 -20.95
N THR A 184 10.31 26.02 -19.82
CA THR A 184 10.65 27.42 -19.54
C THR A 184 12.09 27.54 -19.10
N PHE A 185 12.67 28.72 -19.30
CA PHE A 185 13.98 29.10 -18.79
C PHE A 185 13.80 30.30 -17.88
N ASP A 186 14.15 30.11 -16.61
CA ASP A 186 13.97 31.11 -15.56
C ASP A 186 15.35 31.45 -14.98
N TYR A 187 15.65 32.73 -14.81
CA TYR A 187 16.87 33.17 -14.13
C TYR A 187 16.61 33.30 -12.62
N THR A 188 17.42 32.63 -11.82
CA THR A 188 17.32 32.55 -10.35
C THR A 188 18.58 33.04 -9.63
N GLY A 189 19.51 33.66 -10.37
CA GLY A 189 20.77 34.16 -9.83
C GLY A 189 20.56 35.35 -8.86
N PRO A 190 21.53 35.60 -7.96
CA PRO A 190 21.44 36.71 -7.00
C PRO A 190 21.66 38.07 -7.68
N GLY A 191 20.60 38.88 -7.81
CA GLY A 191 20.66 40.28 -8.26
C GLY A 191 19.41 40.73 -9.03
N ASP A 192 19.09 42.03 -9.00
CA ASP A 192 18.01 42.64 -9.83
C ASP A 192 18.44 42.86 -11.30
N ASP A 193 19.71 42.58 -11.61
CA ASP A 193 20.20 42.55 -12.99
C ASP A 193 19.82 41.19 -13.59
N ASP A 194 18.51 40.98 -13.84
CA ASP A 194 18.07 40.01 -14.85
C ASP A 194 18.89 40.35 -16.11
N PRO A 195 19.64 39.41 -16.71
CA PRO A 195 20.36 39.69 -17.94
C PRO A 195 19.36 40.10 -19.01
N ASP A 196 19.09 41.41 -19.09
CA ASP A 196 18.09 42.08 -19.93
C ASP A 196 18.22 41.75 -21.42
N GLU A 197 19.31 41.10 -21.84
CA GLU A 197 19.67 41.06 -23.25
C GLU A 197 19.32 39.80 -24.03
N ASP A 198 19.23 38.57 -23.50
CA ASP A 198 18.80 37.44 -24.33
C ASP A 198 18.39 36.21 -23.48
N GLN A 199 17.09 36.06 -23.18
CA GLN A 199 16.58 34.77 -22.69
C GLN A 199 16.85 33.66 -23.74
N PRO A 200 17.17 32.41 -23.33
CA PRO A 200 17.27 31.26 -24.24
C PRO A 200 15.96 30.88 -24.96
N ASP A 201 14.89 31.67 -24.74
CA ASP A 201 13.48 31.43 -25.07
C ASP A 201 13.16 31.08 -26.55
N PRO A 202 13.78 31.65 -27.60
CA PRO A 202 13.33 31.43 -28.98
C PRO A 202 13.52 30.01 -29.55
N ASN A 203 14.04 29.04 -28.78
CA ASN A 203 14.21 27.66 -29.25
C ASN A 203 13.70 26.58 -28.28
N ILE A 204 12.64 26.87 -27.51
CA ILE A 204 11.88 25.86 -26.74
C ILE A 204 11.64 24.58 -27.56
N ASP A 205 11.28 24.71 -28.84
CA ASP A 205 11.03 23.56 -29.73
C ASP A 205 12.25 22.65 -29.91
N GLN A 206 13.46 23.21 -29.91
CA GLN A 206 14.67 22.41 -30.03
C GLN A 206 14.95 21.60 -28.77
N VAL A 207 14.71 22.19 -27.61
CA VAL A 207 14.80 21.50 -26.32
C VAL A 207 13.73 20.42 -26.23
N LYS A 208 12.49 20.71 -26.66
CA LYS A 208 11.42 19.71 -26.77
C LYS A 208 11.80 18.54 -27.69
N ARG A 209 12.37 18.83 -28.87
CA ARG A 209 12.89 17.79 -29.78
C ARG A 209 14.01 16.97 -29.15
N TRP A 210 14.88 17.61 -28.37
CA TRP A 210 15.95 16.93 -27.66
C TRP A 210 15.40 15.95 -26.62
N PHE A 211 14.43 16.35 -25.79
CA PHE A 211 13.78 15.45 -24.82
C PHE A 211 13.18 14.23 -25.52
N LYS A 212 12.39 14.45 -26.58
CA LYS A 212 11.79 13.35 -27.37
C LYS A 212 12.80 12.37 -27.95
N LYS A 213 13.98 12.85 -28.34
CA LYS A 213 15.01 12.04 -28.99
C LYS A 213 15.89 11.29 -27.98
N ASN A 214 16.17 11.88 -26.82
CA ASN A 214 17.20 11.40 -25.89
C ASN A 214 16.64 10.82 -24.59
N VAL A 215 15.40 11.17 -24.24
CA VAL A 215 14.71 10.72 -23.02
C VAL A 215 13.61 9.75 -23.44
N ARG A 216 13.97 8.47 -23.60
CA ARG A 216 12.97 7.42 -23.81
C ARG A 216 12.10 7.31 -22.57
N ALA A 217 10.80 7.14 -22.76
CA ALA A 217 9.85 7.10 -21.64
C ALA A 217 10.24 6.06 -20.58
N ILE A 218 10.71 4.89 -21.02
CA ILE A 218 11.05 3.77 -20.13
C ILE A 218 12.39 3.93 -19.39
N ASP A 219 13.31 4.75 -19.89
CA ASP A 219 14.65 4.91 -19.27
C ASP A 219 14.56 5.66 -17.93
N PHE A 220 13.47 6.38 -17.72
CA PHE A 220 13.19 7.16 -16.51
C PHE A 220 11.85 6.76 -15.89
N SER A 221 11.54 5.47 -15.93
CA SER A 221 10.33 4.96 -15.29
C SER A 221 10.33 5.31 -13.79
N LEU A 222 9.19 5.76 -13.30
CA LEU A 222 8.91 6.12 -11.91
C LEU A 222 8.22 5.01 -11.12
N ALA A 223 7.83 3.91 -11.74
CA ALA A 223 7.36 2.68 -11.10
C ALA A 223 7.40 1.58 -12.15
N ALA A 224 7.86 0.38 -11.79
CA ALA A 224 7.61 -0.81 -12.58
C ALA A 224 6.80 -1.81 -11.75
N VAL A 225 5.96 -2.58 -12.42
CA VAL A 225 5.09 -3.58 -11.84
C VAL A 225 5.21 -4.81 -12.71
N THR A 226 5.70 -5.91 -12.14
CA THR A 226 5.97 -7.14 -12.88
C THR A 226 5.09 -8.28 -12.40
N GLN A 227 4.88 -9.28 -13.24
CA GLN A 227 4.25 -10.53 -12.84
C GLN A 227 5.35 -11.55 -12.61
N ASP A 228 5.78 -11.75 -11.37
CA ASP A 228 6.63 -12.90 -11.05
C ASP A 228 5.76 -14.16 -10.96
N GLN A 229 6.30 -15.30 -11.41
CA GLN A 229 5.61 -16.57 -11.49
C GLN A 229 6.41 -17.70 -10.85
N ASP A 230 6.76 -17.58 -9.57
CA ASP A 230 7.12 -18.80 -8.83
C ASP A 230 5.83 -19.53 -8.42
N PRO A 231 5.56 -20.75 -8.91
CA PRO A 231 4.37 -21.50 -8.51
C PRO A 231 4.39 -21.96 -7.04
N LYS A 232 5.51 -21.83 -6.31
CA LYS A 232 5.68 -22.34 -4.94
C LYS A 232 5.36 -21.32 -3.84
N ILE A 233 5.21 -20.04 -4.17
CA ILE A 233 4.98 -18.97 -3.21
C ILE A 233 3.63 -18.33 -3.55
N ALA A 234 2.84 -17.97 -2.53
CA ALA A 234 1.64 -17.16 -2.75
C ALA A 234 2.07 -15.72 -3.01
N TYR A 235 1.82 -15.23 -4.21
CA TYR A 235 2.15 -13.87 -4.62
C TYR A 235 0.93 -12.96 -4.47
N LEU A 236 1.19 -11.67 -4.31
CA LEU A 236 0.27 -10.65 -4.79
C LEU A 236 0.64 -10.37 -6.24
N THR A 237 0.04 -11.10 -7.19
CA THR A 237 0.39 -11.05 -8.61
C THR A 237 -0.30 -9.86 -9.27
N PRO A 238 0.40 -8.77 -9.64
CA PRO A 238 -0.22 -7.58 -10.18
C PRO A 238 -0.88 -7.83 -11.54
N GLN A 239 -2.06 -7.28 -11.75
CA GLN A 239 -2.81 -7.39 -13.00
C GLN A 239 -3.18 -6.04 -13.58
N GLN A 240 -3.52 -5.11 -12.70
CA GLN A 240 -3.91 -3.76 -13.05
C GLN A 240 -3.21 -2.78 -12.13
N MET A 241 -2.97 -1.58 -12.62
CA MET A 241 -2.46 -0.50 -11.81
C MET A 241 -3.08 0.84 -12.18
N ALA A 242 -3.13 1.74 -11.22
CA ALA A 242 -3.31 3.16 -11.41
C ALA A 242 -2.27 3.90 -10.54
N PHE A 243 -2.06 5.18 -10.80
CA PHE A 243 -1.17 5.97 -9.97
C PHE A 243 -1.73 7.36 -9.74
N GLN A 244 -1.30 7.95 -8.63
CA GLN A 244 -1.67 9.28 -8.22
C GLN A 244 -0.50 10.04 -7.62
N LEU A 245 -0.52 11.35 -7.86
CA LEU A 245 0.40 12.29 -7.27
C LEU A 245 -0.28 12.97 -6.08
N TYR A 246 0.31 12.83 -4.90
CA TYR A 246 -0.12 13.55 -3.72
C TYR A 246 0.75 14.78 -3.55
N HIS A 247 0.12 15.94 -3.42
CA HIS A 247 0.78 17.19 -3.16
C HIS A 247 0.08 17.95 -2.02
N PRO A 248 0.80 18.83 -1.32
CA PRO A 248 0.17 19.68 -0.31
C PRO A 248 -0.87 20.65 -0.94
N PRO A 249 -2.00 20.90 -0.25
CA PRO A 249 -3.20 21.55 -0.79
C PRO A 249 -3.04 23.05 -1.04
N LYS A 250 -1.95 23.66 -0.58
CA LYS A 250 -1.61 25.05 -0.88
C LYS A 250 -0.23 25.10 -1.52
N PRO A 251 -0.10 24.91 -2.84
CA PRO A 251 1.11 25.26 -3.57
C PRO A 251 1.18 26.80 -3.67
N GLY A 252 1.82 27.44 -2.70
CA GLY A 252 2.39 28.76 -2.83
C GLY A 252 3.82 28.67 -3.39
N PRO A 253 4.42 29.81 -3.76
CA PRO A 253 5.81 29.85 -4.23
C PRO A 253 6.81 29.29 -3.21
N ASP A 254 6.48 29.33 -1.92
CA ASP A 254 7.29 28.80 -0.82
C ASP A 254 6.86 27.40 -0.35
N THR A 255 5.93 26.75 -1.05
CA THR A 255 5.46 25.43 -0.62
C THR A 255 6.53 24.40 -0.87
N ASP A 256 6.95 23.77 0.22
CA ASP A 256 7.89 22.67 0.16
C ASP A 256 7.24 21.47 -0.54
N LEU A 257 7.49 21.34 -1.84
CA LEU A 257 7.04 20.19 -2.63
C LEU A 257 7.79 18.89 -2.25
N SER A 258 8.73 18.93 -1.28
CA SER A 258 9.41 17.73 -0.78
C SER A 258 8.49 16.78 -0.01
N ILE A 259 7.33 17.27 0.47
CA ILE A 259 6.32 16.43 1.14
C ILE A 259 5.35 15.74 0.15
N ALA A 260 5.51 15.96 -1.16
CA ALA A 260 4.76 15.24 -2.16
C ALA A 260 5.17 13.76 -2.24
N CYS A 261 4.24 12.90 -2.68
CA CYS A 261 4.53 11.49 -2.91
C CYS A 261 3.83 10.95 -4.17
N LEU A 262 4.45 9.93 -4.75
CA LEU A 262 3.86 9.10 -5.80
C LEU A 262 3.26 7.86 -5.14
N SER A 263 1.98 7.60 -5.39
CA SER A 263 1.33 6.37 -4.94
C SER A 263 0.86 5.53 -6.12
N VAL A 264 1.17 4.25 -6.07
CA VAL A 264 0.80 3.25 -7.07
C VAL A 264 -0.22 2.31 -6.46
N TYR A 265 -1.40 2.27 -7.05
CA TYR A 265 -2.51 1.43 -6.66
C TYR A 265 -2.50 0.20 -7.55
N ILE A 266 -2.49 -0.98 -6.95
CA ILE A 266 -2.28 -2.25 -7.66
C ILE A 266 -3.44 -3.18 -7.34
N LYS A 267 -3.99 -3.78 -8.39
CA LYS A 267 -4.93 -4.90 -8.31
C LYS A 267 -4.17 -6.18 -8.57
N THR A 268 -4.46 -7.19 -7.79
CA THR A 268 -3.79 -8.48 -7.80
C THR A 268 -4.72 -9.57 -8.30
N LYS A 269 -4.17 -10.62 -8.90
CA LYS A 269 -4.94 -11.77 -9.39
C LYS A 269 -5.70 -12.47 -8.27
N GLU A 270 -5.14 -12.45 -7.06
CA GLU A 270 -5.60 -13.18 -5.90
C GLU A 270 -6.91 -12.63 -5.33
N SER A 271 -7.22 -11.35 -5.52
CA SER A 271 -8.52 -10.81 -5.12
C SER A 271 -9.70 -11.37 -5.95
N GLY A 272 -9.41 -11.97 -7.11
CA GLY A 272 -10.40 -12.60 -7.98
C GLY A 272 -11.33 -11.61 -8.70
N PRO A 273 -12.14 -12.10 -9.64
CA PRO A 273 -12.96 -11.25 -10.51
C PRO A 273 -14.12 -10.54 -9.79
N GLY A 274 -14.42 -10.91 -8.53
CA GLY A 274 -15.52 -10.35 -7.75
C GLY A 274 -15.21 -9.01 -7.07
N ASN A 275 -13.93 -8.65 -6.91
CA ASN A 275 -13.51 -7.51 -6.08
C ASN A 275 -13.42 -6.17 -6.82
N GLY A 276 -14.15 -6.01 -7.94
CA GLY A 276 -14.16 -4.79 -8.74
C GLY A 276 -12.78 -4.41 -9.32
N ILE A 277 -12.70 -3.28 -10.02
CA ILE A 277 -11.47 -2.78 -10.65
C ILE A 277 -10.71 -1.75 -9.79
N GLY A 278 -11.12 -1.58 -8.52
CA GLY A 278 -10.73 -0.44 -7.69
C GLY A 278 -11.39 0.87 -8.14
N ASP A 279 -11.21 1.94 -7.36
CA ASP A 279 -11.67 3.27 -7.75
C ASP A 279 -10.84 3.78 -8.93
N GLN A 280 -11.51 4.38 -9.93
CA GLN A 280 -10.85 4.91 -11.12
C GLN A 280 -9.85 6.01 -10.77
N ILE A 281 -10.25 6.93 -9.90
CA ILE A 281 -9.41 8.01 -9.40
C ILE A 281 -9.16 7.68 -7.92
N PRO A 282 -8.20 6.79 -7.62
CA PRO A 282 -8.00 6.37 -6.25
C PRO A 282 -7.50 7.54 -5.41
N GLU A 283 -7.90 7.58 -4.14
CA GLU A 283 -7.48 8.60 -3.18
C GLU A 283 -7.22 7.96 -1.81
N PHE A 284 -6.07 8.25 -1.21
CA PHE A 284 -5.71 7.82 0.12
C PHE A 284 -6.24 8.83 1.13
N ALA A 285 -7.37 8.46 1.73
CA ALA A 285 -8.05 9.28 2.73
C ALA A 285 -8.16 8.55 4.07
N GLY A 286 -7.77 9.22 5.14
CA GLY A 286 -7.99 8.78 6.50
C GLY A 286 -9.42 9.05 6.97
N THR A 287 -9.72 8.66 8.21
CA THR A 287 -11.02 8.95 8.86
C THR A 287 -11.37 10.44 8.91
N LYS A 288 -10.37 11.33 8.87
CA LYS A 288 -10.53 12.79 8.99
C LYS A 288 -10.28 13.54 7.68
N GLY A 289 -10.25 12.85 6.54
CA GLY A 289 -9.97 13.42 5.22
C GLY A 289 -8.63 12.97 4.64
N ASN A 290 -8.15 13.67 3.62
CA ASN A 290 -6.95 13.30 2.87
C ASN A 290 -5.70 13.39 3.76
N ILE A 291 -4.87 12.36 3.73
CA ILE A 291 -3.62 12.26 4.49
C ILE A 291 -2.54 11.65 3.59
N HIS A 292 -1.28 11.78 4.00
CA HIS A 292 -0.20 11.10 3.31
C HIS A 292 -0.17 9.60 3.66
N PRO A 293 0.02 8.71 2.67
CA PRO A 293 0.16 7.28 2.92
C PRO A 293 1.51 6.89 3.53
N ILE A 294 2.46 7.83 3.65
CA ILE A 294 3.81 7.60 4.17
C ILE A 294 3.92 8.22 5.57
N PRO A 295 4.36 7.49 6.60
CA PRO A 295 4.53 8.05 7.94
C PRO A 295 5.82 8.85 8.10
N GLN A 296 5.89 9.63 9.18
CA GLN A 296 7.07 10.38 9.59
C GLN A 296 8.26 9.43 9.82
N GLY A 297 9.45 9.85 9.37
CA GLY A 297 10.69 9.09 9.57
C GLY A 297 10.99 8.03 8.50
N HIS A 298 10.06 7.78 7.58
CA HIS A 298 10.22 6.79 6.50
C HIS A 298 10.11 7.44 5.13
N SER A 299 10.72 6.88 4.09
CA SER A 299 10.58 7.40 2.72
C SER A 299 9.59 6.64 1.82
N SER A 300 9.06 5.52 2.31
CA SER A 300 8.11 4.69 1.58
C SER A 300 7.15 3.95 2.50
N SER A 301 6.02 3.51 1.93
CA SER A 301 5.07 2.63 2.60
C SER A 301 4.42 1.67 1.62
N ILE A 302 4.00 0.52 2.15
CA ILE A 302 3.19 -0.47 1.43
C ILE A 302 1.98 -0.75 2.31
N ILE A 303 0.79 -0.54 1.75
CA ILE A 303 -0.48 -0.73 2.43
C ILE A 303 -1.23 -1.82 1.68
N ILE A 304 -1.48 -2.94 2.33
CA ILE A 304 -2.17 -4.09 1.73
C ILE A 304 -3.58 -4.17 2.30
N ASN A 305 -4.57 -4.27 1.42
CA ASN A 305 -5.96 -4.45 1.81
C ASN A 305 -6.10 -5.70 2.67
N LYS A 306 -6.61 -5.51 3.88
CA LYS A 306 -6.79 -6.59 4.86
C LYS A 306 -7.63 -7.75 4.34
N GLU A 307 -8.61 -7.49 3.46
CA GLU A 307 -9.52 -8.50 2.93
C GLU A 307 -8.76 -9.54 2.11
N ILE A 308 -7.67 -9.16 1.44
CA ILE A 308 -6.87 -10.10 0.64
C ILE A 308 -6.05 -10.99 1.54
N ILE A 309 -5.40 -10.40 2.54
CA ILE A 309 -4.64 -11.17 3.52
C ILE A 309 -5.57 -12.16 4.23
N TRP A 310 -6.75 -11.71 4.59
CA TRP A 310 -7.73 -12.52 5.27
C TRP A 310 -8.34 -13.58 4.37
N ASP A 311 -9.10 -13.19 3.36
CA ASP A 311 -9.95 -14.08 2.57
C ASP A 311 -9.16 -15.00 1.67
N GLN A 312 -8.03 -14.52 1.13
CA GLN A 312 -7.27 -15.24 0.11
C GLN A 312 -6.09 -16.02 0.69
N LEU A 313 -5.47 -15.54 1.78
CA LEU A 313 -4.27 -16.17 2.32
C LEU A 313 -4.52 -16.94 3.62
N LEU A 314 -5.14 -16.30 4.61
CA LEU A 314 -5.32 -16.88 5.94
C LEU A 314 -6.52 -17.82 6.01
N LEU A 315 -7.68 -17.36 5.57
CA LEU A 315 -8.94 -18.06 5.69
C LEU A 315 -8.95 -19.45 5.00
N PRO A 316 -8.38 -19.64 3.80
CA PRO A 316 -8.33 -20.96 3.18
C PRO A 316 -7.47 -21.95 3.97
N LYS A 317 -6.36 -21.48 4.57
CA LYS A 317 -5.50 -22.32 5.42
C LYS A 317 -6.20 -22.69 6.72
N LEU A 318 -6.89 -21.74 7.34
CA LEU A 318 -7.68 -21.97 8.54
C LEU A 318 -8.82 -22.98 8.30
N LYS A 319 -9.54 -22.86 7.17
CA LYS A 319 -10.62 -23.80 6.77
C LYS A 319 -10.15 -25.24 6.53
N ASN A 320 -8.85 -25.45 6.36
CA ASN A 320 -8.23 -26.75 6.10
C ASN A 320 -7.52 -27.34 7.32
N ILE A 321 -7.49 -26.63 8.47
CA ILE A 321 -7.00 -27.24 9.71
C ILE A 321 -7.90 -28.43 10.06
N THR A 322 -7.28 -29.56 10.36
CA THR A 322 -7.94 -30.74 10.90
C THR A 322 -7.59 -30.95 12.36
N ASN A 323 -8.49 -31.57 13.12
CA ASN A 323 -8.23 -31.99 14.49
C ASN A 323 -7.47 -33.34 14.50
N SER A 324 -7.17 -33.86 15.70
CA SER A 324 -6.49 -35.15 15.89
C SER A 324 -7.22 -36.36 15.29
N HIS A 325 -8.49 -36.22 14.92
CA HIS A 325 -9.31 -37.26 14.30
C HIS A 325 -9.38 -37.11 12.77
N GLY A 326 -8.65 -36.14 12.18
CA GLY A 326 -8.63 -35.90 10.74
C GLY A 326 -9.89 -35.20 10.20
N THR A 327 -10.83 -34.76 11.05
CA THR A 327 -11.97 -33.93 10.64
C THR A 327 -11.60 -32.46 10.69
N LYS A 328 -12.31 -31.61 9.92
CA LYS A 328 -12.07 -30.16 9.95
C LYS A 328 -12.20 -29.64 11.37
N ALA A 329 -11.22 -28.88 11.84
CA ALA A 329 -11.26 -28.29 13.17
C ALA A 329 -12.28 -27.14 13.24
N PHE A 330 -12.70 -26.54 12.12
CA PHE A 330 -13.59 -25.38 12.14
C PHE A 330 -14.66 -25.48 11.03
N ARG A 331 -15.94 -25.21 11.38
CA ARG A 331 -17.09 -25.23 10.47
C ARG A 331 -17.33 -23.89 9.78
N GLU A 332 -17.21 -22.80 10.53
CA GLU A 332 -17.54 -21.44 10.07
C GLU A 332 -16.50 -20.45 10.58
N PHE A 333 -16.30 -19.42 9.76
CA PHE A 333 -15.45 -18.26 10.04
C PHE A 333 -16.27 -17.03 9.68
N SER A 334 -16.31 -16.02 10.56
CA SER A 334 -16.95 -14.74 10.25
C SER A 334 -16.03 -13.56 10.57
N ASP A 335 -16.18 -12.49 9.79
CA ASP A 335 -15.47 -11.21 9.94
C ASP A 335 -16.32 -10.20 10.76
N GLU A 336 -17.13 -10.67 11.71
CA GLU A 336 -18.08 -9.80 12.42
C GLU A 336 -17.42 -8.78 13.37
N SER A 337 -16.10 -8.82 13.55
CA SER A 337 -15.42 -8.07 14.60
C SER A 337 -14.14 -7.37 14.10
N MET A 338 -14.23 -6.40 13.19
CA MET A 338 -13.12 -5.44 12.97
C MET A 338 -13.49 -3.99 13.33
N ARG A 339 -14.46 -3.81 14.23
CA ARG A 339 -14.86 -2.50 14.77
C ARG A 339 -14.01 -2.03 15.97
N ILE A 340 -13.11 -2.87 16.49
CA ILE A 340 -12.29 -2.55 17.67
C ILE A 340 -10.84 -2.28 17.23
N PRO A 341 -10.16 -1.20 17.68
CA PRO A 341 -8.89 -0.69 17.13
C PRO A 341 -7.63 -1.53 17.36
N THR A 342 -7.74 -2.81 17.70
CA THR A 342 -6.62 -3.59 18.23
C THR A 342 -6.57 -4.98 17.55
N GLY A 343 -5.62 -5.13 16.62
CA GLY A 343 -5.24 -6.34 15.87
C GLY A 343 -6.28 -7.11 15.03
N LEU A 344 -5.80 -8.20 14.43
CA LEU A 344 -6.59 -9.14 13.62
C LEU A 344 -7.48 -10.01 14.52
N GLN A 345 -8.75 -10.14 14.15
CA GLN A 345 -9.80 -10.81 14.93
C GLN A 345 -10.31 -12.03 14.16
N LEU A 346 -10.41 -13.21 14.79
CA LEU A 346 -10.78 -14.45 14.09
C LEU A 346 -11.94 -15.19 14.74
N LYS A 347 -13.19 -14.97 14.35
CA LYS A 347 -14.32 -15.77 14.86
C LYS A 347 -14.30 -17.20 14.29
N MET A 348 -14.32 -18.24 15.13
CA MET A 348 -14.22 -19.65 14.70
C MET A 348 -15.30 -20.52 15.31
N LYS A 349 -16.05 -21.30 14.52
CA LYS A 349 -17.01 -22.27 15.05
C LYS A 349 -16.42 -23.68 15.05
N TRP A 350 -16.36 -24.34 16.22
CA TRP A 350 -15.76 -25.68 16.35
C TRP A 350 -16.64 -26.78 15.75
N ASP A 351 -16.03 -27.74 15.06
CA ASP A 351 -16.67 -29.00 14.65
C ASP A 351 -16.34 -30.14 15.64
N ILE A 352 -16.95 -30.10 16.82
CA ILE A 352 -16.94 -31.26 17.71
C ILE A 352 -18.36 -31.73 17.93
N THR A 353 -18.58 -32.98 17.52
CA THR A 353 -19.71 -33.79 17.94
C THR A 353 -19.19 -34.72 19.03
N TYR A 354 -19.50 -34.41 20.30
CA TYR A 354 -19.26 -35.37 21.37
C TYR A 354 -20.46 -36.33 21.40
N PRO A 355 -20.24 -37.66 21.44
CA PRO A 355 -21.34 -38.59 21.68
C PRO A 355 -21.98 -38.22 23.01
N TRP A 356 -23.28 -37.92 23.01
CA TRP A 356 -24.06 -37.59 24.20
C TRP A 356 -23.78 -38.54 25.38
N GLN A 357 -23.60 -39.83 25.07
CA GLN A 357 -23.27 -40.85 26.04
C GLN A 357 -21.93 -40.60 26.75
N GLY A 358 -20.88 -40.17 26.04
CA GLY A 358 -19.58 -39.87 26.65
C GLY A 358 -19.58 -38.59 27.50
N ALA A 359 -20.44 -37.62 27.16
CA ALA A 359 -20.69 -36.44 28.00
C ALA A 359 -21.44 -36.84 29.28
N LYS A 360 -22.47 -37.68 29.15
CA LYS A 360 -23.25 -38.26 30.26
C LYS A 360 -22.38 -39.06 31.22
N ASP A 361 -21.58 -39.99 30.69
CA ASP A 361 -20.69 -40.84 31.49
C ASP A 361 -19.57 -40.03 32.18
N GLY A 362 -19.19 -38.88 31.61
CA GLY A 362 -18.16 -38.00 32.15
C GLY A 362 -18.65 -37.01 33.21
N LEU A 363 -19.91 -36.59 33.13
CA LEU A 363 -20.55 -35.72 34.12
C LEU A 363 -21.12 -36.52 35.31
N GLY A 364 -21.31 -37.83 35.16
CA GLY A 364 -21.87 -38.70 36.20
C GLY A 364 -23.39 -38.55 36.33
N ASP A 365 -24.07 -39.64 36.68
CA ASP A 365 -25.55 -39.67 36.75
C ASP A 365 -26.12 -38.67 37.78
N ASP A 366 -25.36 -38.30 38.82
CA ASP A 366 -25.78 -37.36 39.87
C ASP A 366 -25.98 -35.91 39.37
N LEU A 367 -25.36 -35.52 38.25
CA LEU A 367 -25.51 -34.17 37.66
C LEU A 367 -26.67 -34.08 36.67
N ILE A 368 -27.05 -35.20 36.07
CA ILE A 368 -28.17 -35.29 35.12
C ILE A 368 -29.47 -35.66 35.86
N GLY A 369 -29.37 -36.40 36.97
CA GLY A 369 -30.52 -36.77 37.82
C GLY A 369 -31.23 -35.58 38.48
N GLY A 370 -30.53 -34.45 38.69
CA GLY A 370 -31.13 -33.22 39.21
C GLY A 370 -32.07 -32.48 38.23
N TRP A 371 -32.14 -32.91 36.98
CA TRP A 371 -33.01 -32.31 35.96
C TRP A 371 -34.41 -32.92 35.91
N TRP A 372 -34.64 -34.07 36.57
CA TRP A 372 -35.85 -34.88 36.36
C TRP A 372 -36.64 -35.21 37.64
N ASP A 373 -36.12 -34.93 38.84
CA ASP A 373 -36.91 -35.04 40.08
C ASP A 373 -37.79 -33.79 40.32
N TYR A 374 -38.52 -33.38 39.28
CA TYR A 374 -39.62 -32.43 39.42
C TYR A 374 -40.94 -33.18 39.29
N ASP A 375 -41.68 -33.19 40.41
CA ASP A 375 -42.95 -33.86 40.61
C ASP A 375 -43.90 -33.74 39.39
N PRO A 376 -44.22 -34.87 38.72
CA PRO A 376 -45.18 -34.91 37.62
C PRO A 376 -46.57 -34.35 37.98
N GLY A 377 -46.92 -34.30 39.28
CA GLY A 377 -48.18 -33.76 39.78
C GLY A 377 -48.34 -32.25 39.61
N ALA A 378 -47.25 -31.49 39.49
CA ALA A 378 -47.30 -30.03 39.33
C ALA A 378 -47.55 -29.58 37.87
N GLN A 379 -47.46 -30.49 36.89
CA GLN A 379 -47.47 -30.14 35.47
C GLN A 379 -48.87 -30.06 34.83
N ALA A 380 -49.89 -30.67 35.44
CA ALA A 380 -51.25 -30.64 34.88
C ALA A 380 -51.93 -29.26 34.95
N ALA A 381 -51.42 -28.33 35.77
CA ALA A 381 -51.95 -26.97 35.91
C ALA A 381 -51.22 -25.91 35.07
N ALA A 382 -50.09 -26.24 34.43
CA ALA A 382 -49.25 -25.29 33.69
C ALA A 382 -49.14 -25.56 32.17
N ASN A 383 -49.72 -26.66 31.67
CA ASN A 383 -49.62 -27.07 30.26
C ASN A 383 -50.59 -26.35 29.30
N GLY A 384 -50.85 -25.06 29.55
CA GLY A 384 -51.55 -24.19 28.61
C GLY A 384 -50.65 -23.52 27.57
N SER A 385 -49.32 -23.50 27.75
CA SER A 385 -48.43 -22.75 26.84
C SER A 385 -46.93 -23.10 26.98
N MET A 386 -46.53 -24.37 26.86
CA MET A 386 -45.12 -24.67 26.56
C MET A 386 -44.97 -24.83 25.04
N SER A 387 -44.51 -23.76 24.38
CA SER A 387 -44.14 -23.75 22.97
C SER A 387 -42.90 -24.62 22.72
N GLU A 388 -42.64 -24.95 21.45
CA GLU A 388 -41.39 -25.55 20.93
C GLU A 388 -40.09 -24.74 21.24
N ASP A 389 -40.12 -23.79 22.18
CA ASP A 389 -39.03 -22.87 22.51
C ASP A 389 -38.14 -23.30 23.69
N MET A 390 -38.28 -24.52 24.24
CA MET A 390 -37.25 -25.08 25.14
C MET A 390 -35.99 -25.55 24.37
N LYS A 391 -35.59 -24.79 23.36
CA LYS A 391 -34.22 -24.77 22.84
C LYS A 391 -33.37 -24.06 23.90
N ALA A 392 -32.37 -24.73 24.45
CA ALA A 392 -31.42 -24.13 25.39
C ALA A 392 -30.68 -22.95 24.71
N HIS A 393 -31.25 -21.76 24.79
CA HIS A 393 -30.63 -20.53 24.33
C HIS A 393 -29.76 -19.97 25.46
N LEU A 394 -28.46 -20.05 25.26
CA LEU A 394 -27.46 -19.37 26.09
C LEU A 394 -27.37 -17.94 25.58
N GLN A 395 -27.81 -16.95 26.37
CA GLN A 395 -27.62 -15.53 26.06
C GLN A 395 -26.53 -14.94 26.96
N SER A 396 -25.63 -14.18 26.35
CA SER A 396 -24.76 -13.21 27.02
C SER A 396 -25.08 -11.82 26.46
N SER A 397 -24.98 -10.78 27.27
CA SER A 397 -25.30 -9.42 26.84
C SER A 397 -24.21 -8.75 26.02
N ASP A 398 -22.95 -9.25 26.02
CA ASP A 398 -21.82 -8.62 25.28
C ASP A 398 -20.62 -9.57 25.03
N GLY A 399 -20.86 -10.86 24.78
CA GLY A 399 -19.77 -11.84 24.67
C GLY A 399 -20.13 -13.14 23.94
N PRO A 400 -19.10 -13.96 23.63
CA PRO A 400 -19.24 -15.21 22.87
C PRO A 400 -20.37 -16.10 23.38
N VAL A 401 -21.21 -16.60 22.47
CA VAL A 401 -22.32 -17.52 22.76
C VAL A 401 -21.91 -18.93 22.36
N LEU A 402 -21.74 -19.82 23.35
CA LEU A 402 -21.69 -21.26 23.10
C LEU A 402 -23.13 -21.78 22.99
N THR A 403 -23.48 -22.59 22.00
CA THR A 403 -24.77 -23.31 21.94
C THR A 403 -24.51 -24.79 21.72
N ILE A 404 -24.97 -25.64 22.65
CA ILE A 404 -24.94 -27.09 22.48
C ILE A 404 -26.29 -27.50 21.88
N LYS A 405 -26.26 -28.00 20.65
CA LYS A 405 -27.48 -28.49 19.99
C LYS A 405 -27.80 -29.91 20.45
N ASP A 406 -29.07 -30.28 20.29
CA ASP A 406 -29.64 -31.60 20.59
C ASP A 406 -28.96 -32.73 19.80
N THR A 407 -28.24 -32.38 18.74
CA THR A 407 -27.40 -33.26 17.91
C THR A 407 -26.03 -33.58 18.53
N GLY A 408 -25.67 -32.95 19.66
CA GLY A 408 -24.33 -33.01 20.25
C GLY A 408 -23.31 -32.06 19.61
N ASP A 409 -23.74 -31.20 18.67
CA ASP A 409 -22.90 -30.17 18.06
C ASP A 409 -22.68 -29.00 19.03
N ILE A 410 -21.42 -28.60 19.21
CA ILE A 410 -21.03 -27.42 19.96
C ILE A 410 -20.83 -26.24 18.99
N VAL A 411 -21.71 -25.26 19.00
CA VAL A 411 -21.58 -24.00 18.24
C VAL A 411 -20.86 -22.97 19.08
N PHE A 412 -19.80 -22.38 18.54
CA PHE A 412 -19.02 -21.33 19.17
C PHE A 412 -19.15 -20.04 18.36
N ASP A 413 -19.33 -18.94 19.06
CA ASP A 413 -19.43 -17.59 18.55
C ASP A 413 -18.41 -16.75 19.33
N SER A 414 -17.46 -16.05 18.71
CA SER A 414 -16.36 -15.39 19.42
C SER A 414 -15.76 -14.19 18.70
N ASN A 415 -15.60 -13.08 19.42
CA ASN A 415 -14.90 -11.89 18.97
C ASN A 415 -13.48 -11.88 19.60
N PHE A 416 -12.43 -11.68 18.83
CA PHE A 416 -11.02 -11.75 19.28
C PHE A 416 -10.32 -10.42 19.04
N THR A 417 -9.49 -9.82 19.89
CA THR A 417 -8.79 -8.56 19.56
C THR A 417 -7.30 -8.62 19.95
N ASP A 418 -6.38 -8.08 19.15
CA ASP A 418 -4.90 -8.14 19.26
C ASP A 418 -4.29 -9.56 19.32
N VAL A 419 -3.02 -9.71 18.91
CA VAL A 419 -2.25 -10.97 19.12
C VAL A 419 -1.97 -11.20 20.62
N SER A 420 -2.49 -10.35 21.51
CA SER A 420 -2.49 -10.54 22.95
C SER A 420 -3.91 -10.66 23.53
N VAL A 421 -4.24 -11.90 23.90
CA VAL A 421 -4.95 -12.34 25.12
C VAL A 421 -6.16 -11.52 25.58
N ARG A 422 -7.38 -12.08 25.40
CA ARG A 422 -8.47 -11.97 26.40
C ARG A 422 -9.36 -13.22 26.46
N THR A 423 -9.93 -13.40 27.64
CA THR A 423 -10.62 -14.59 28.15
C THR A 423 -11.99 -14.84 27.55
N PHE A 424 -12.38 -16.10 27.37
CA PHE A 424 -13.71 -16.51 26.90
C PHE A 424 -14.57 -16.87 28.10
N MET A 425 -15.88 -16.65 27.98
CA MET A 425 -16.88 -16.98 28.98
C MET A 425 -17.68 -18.19 28.55
N TYR A 426 -17.73 -19.23 29.38
CA TYR A 426 -18.70 -20.32 29.29
C TYR A 426 -19.62 -20.28 30.51
N LYS A 427 -20.90 -19.98 30.27
CA LYS A 427 -21.88 -19.83 31.37
C LYS A 427 -22.65 -21.13 31.55
N VAL A 428 -22.27 -21.93 32.55
CA VAL A 428 -23.08 -23.07 33.00
C VAL A 428 -24.05 -22.58 34.05
N TRP A 429 -25.31 -22.37 33.68
CA TRP A 429 -26.36 -22.12 34.68
C TRP A 429 -26.72 -23.41 35.40
N ILE A 430 -26.02 -23.68 36.49
CA ILE A 430 -26.51 -24.54 37.56
C ILE A 430 -27.20 -23.61 38.57
N ARG A 431 -28.31 -24.04 39.19
CA ARG A 431 -29.13 -23.23 40.14
C ARG A 431 -28.35 -22.56 41.30
N SER A 432 -27.04 -22.81 41.44
CA SER A 432 -26.13 -22.16 42.38
C SER A 432 -24.89 -21.53 41.70
N GLY A 433 -25.10 -20.52 40.86
CA GLY A 433 -24.24 -19.34 40.68
C GLY A 433 -22.71 -19.46 40.57
N GLY A 434 -22.20 -20.10 39.51
CA GLY A 434 -20.78 -19.97 39.11
C GLY A 434 -20.62 -19.91 37.59
N ASP A 435 -19.78 -19.00 37.11
CA ASP A 435 -19.47 -18.83 35.69
C ASP A 435 -18.10 -19.47 35.40
N VAL A 436 -17.96 -20.29 34.34
CA VAL A 436 -16.67 -20.92 34.02
C VAL A 436 -16.06 -20.25 32.80
N MET A 437 -15.00 -19.50 32.99
CA MET A 437 -14.30 -18.89 31.86
C MET A 437 -13.24 -19.88 31.31
N TYR A 438 -13.13 -19.99 29.99
CA TYR A 438 -12.02 -20.69 29.32
C TYR A 438 -11.28 -19.66 28.50
N GLY A 439 -9.99 -19.49 28.72
CA GLY A 439 -9.12 -18.55 28.01
C GLY A 439 -8.26 -19.27 26.98
N VAL A 440 -8.50 -19.16 25.68
CA VAL A 440 -7.37 -19.38 24.74
C VAL A 440 -6.41 -18.23 24.92
N GLN A 441 -5.34 -18.48 25.68
CA GLN A 441 -4.19 -17.60 25.69
C GLN A 441 -3.26 -18.16 24.63
N ALA A 442 -3.52 -17.83 23.36
CA ALA A 442 -2.58 -18.05 22.26
C ALA A 442 -1.30 -17.27 22.57
N ASN A 443 -0.48 -17.81 23.46
CA ASN A 443 0.71 -17.18 24.01
C ASN A 443 1.90 -17.70 23.21
N ALA A 444 1.76 -17.58 21.91
CA ALA A 444 2.84 -17.69 20.97
C ALA A 444 2.63 -16.54 19.99
N SER A 445 2.87 -15.32 20.46
CA SER A 445 3.20 -14.19 19.59
C SER A 445 4.49 -14.57 18.84
N ARG A 446 4.36 -15.42 17.82
CA ARG A 446 5.38 -15.58 16.80
C ARG A 446 5.02 -14.57 15.73
N ASN A 447 5.84 -13.53 15.74
CA ASN A 447 5.72 -12.30 14.99
C ASN A 447 5.18 -12.52 13.57
N ILE A 448 4.27 -11.65 13.12
CA ILE A 448 4.17 -11.41 11.68
C ILE A 448 5.47 -10.70 11.32
N LEU A 449 6.40 -11.45 10.76
CA LEU A 449 7.70 -10.94 10.36
C LEU A 449 7.56 -10.39 8.95
N ALA A 450 8.04 -9.18 8.73
CA ALA A 450 8.34 -8.71 7.39
C ALA A 450 9.85 -8.65 7.23
N ASP A 451 10.33 -9.15 6.12
CA ASP A 451 11.64 -8.81 5.60
C ASP A 451 11.49 -7.98 4.32
N ASP A 452 12.58 -7.82 3.57
CA ASP A 452 12.64 -7.01 2.35
C ASP A 452 12.06 -7.71 1.13
N GLU A 453 11.51 -8.93 1.27
CA GLU A 453 10.93 -9.72 0.18
C GLU A 453 9.57 -10.35 0.52
N GLN A 454 9.30 -10.63 1.79
CA GLN A 454 8.13 -11.41 2.20
C GLN A 454 7.59 -10.99 3.57
N ILE A 455 6.27 -11.11 3.69
CA ILE A 455 5.59 -11.19 4.97
C ILE A 455 5.47 -12.66 5.32
N GLU A 456 6.09 -13.07 6.42
CA GLU A 456 5.87 -14.37 7.03
C GLU A 456 5.03 -14.22 8.31
N ALA A 457 3.79 -14.69 8.26
CA ALA A 457 2.94 -14.86 9.42
C ALA A 457 3.02 -16.32 9.89
N GLN A 458 3.56 -16.56 11.09
CA GLN A 458 3.49 -17.87 11.73
C GLN A 458 2.48 -17.84 12.88
N ILE A 459 1.33 -18.47 12.67
CA ILE A 459 0.31 -18.64 13.69
C ILE A 459 0.40 -20.08 14.19
N SER A 460 0.92 -20.28 15.40
CA SER A 460 0.94 -21.60 16.05
C SER A 460 0.14 -21.56 17.34
N VAL A 461 -0.79 -22.49 17.49
CA VAL A 461 -1.55 -22.73 18.72
C VAL A 461 -1.27 -24.17 19.14
N GLY A 462 -0.54 -24.33 20.24
CA GLY A 462 -0.29 -25.61 20.90
C GLY A 462 -1.31 -25.90 22.01
N GLU A 463 -1.27 -27.10 22.58
CA GLU A 463 -2.23 -27.51 23.63
C GLU A 463 -2.12 -26.64 24.88
N SER A 464 -0.89 -26.22 25.24
CA SER A 464 -0.60 -25.35 26.38
C SER A 464 -1.09 -23.90 26.23
N ASP A 465 -1.41 -23.48 25.00
CA ASP A 465 -1.98 -22.16 24.72
C ASP A 465 -3.47 -22.08 25.08
N TRP A 466 -4.11 -23.24 25.27
CA TRP A 466 -5.48 -23.31 25.77
C TRP A 466 -5.43 -23.31 27.30
N LYS A 467 -5.75 -22.16 27.92
CA LYS A 467 -5.76 -22.03 29.38
C LYS A 467 -7.19 -21.99 29.93
N PRO A 468 -7.61 -22.96 30.76
CA PRO A 468 -8.84 -22.80 31.52
C PRO A 468 -8.71 -21.54 32.40
N ASN A 469 -9.66 -20.62 32.34
CA ASN A 469 -9.60 -19.41 33.17
C ASN A 469 -10.81 -19.40 34.09
N ILE A 470 -10.84 -20.28 35.09
CA ILE A 470 -12.03 -20.51 35.90
C ILE A 470 -12.30 -19.26 36.76
N TYR A 471 -13.42 -18.58 36.52
CA TYR A 471 -13.80 -17.40 37.30
C TYR A 471 -14.65 -17.85 38.48
N ASP A 472 -14.04 -17.94 39.66
CA ASP A 472 -14.79 -18.21 40.89
C ASP A 472 -15.57 -16.95 41.31
N GLY A 473 -16.71 -16.72 40.64
CA GLY A 473 -17.58 -15.58 40.86
C GLY A 473 -18.41 -15.67 42.14
N SER A 474 -18.35 -16.77 42.90
CA SER A 474 -19.08 -16.88 44.16
C SER A 474 -18.24 -17.54 45.24
N ALA A 475 -17.98 -16.79 46.31
CA ALA A 475 -17.29 -17.21 47.53
C ALA A 475 -17.97 -18.36 48.31
N ARG A 476 -18.83 -19.19 47.68
CA ARG A 476 -19.63 -20.22 48.34
C ARG A 476 -19.88 -21.51 47.55
N GLY A 477 -19.26 -21.73 46.40
CA GLY A 477 -19.41 -23.00 45.71
C GLY A 477 -18.15 -23.39 44.98
N ASP A 478 -17.30 -24.19 45.61
CA ASP A 478 -16.24 -24.91 44.91
C ASP A 478 -16.86 -25.54 43.66
N MET A 479 -16.39 -25.13 42.49
CA MET A 479 -16.64 -25.90 41.27
C MET A 479 -16.28 -27.34 41.61
N ARG A 480 -17.25 -28.26 41.52
CA ARG A 480 -16.96 -29.67 41.78
C ARG A 480 -15.82 -30.08 40.86
N ASP A 481 -14.78 -30.69 41.45
CA ASP A 481 -13.58 -31.19 40.75
C ASP A 481 -13.94 -31.96 39.48
N ASP A 482 -15.12 -32.58 39.45
CA ASP A 482 -15.60 -33.39 38.33
C ASP A 482 -15.95 -32.56 37.08
N HIS A 483 -16.41 -31.30 37.22
CA HIS A 483 -16.56 -30.41 36.07
C HIS A 483 -15.20 -30.04 35.48
N ILE A 484 -14.24 -29.70 36.34
CA ILE A 484 -12.87 -29.38 35.91
C ILE A 484 -12.23 -30.63 35.27
N LYS A 485 -12.42 -31.82 35.83
CA LYS A 485 -11.96 -33.09 35.26
C LYS A 485 -12.61 -33.39 33.91
N TRP A 486 -13.92 -33.16 33.76
CA TRP A 486 -14.62 -33.34 32.49
C TRP A 486 -14.10 -32.37 31.43
N LEU A 487 -13.95 -31.09 31.78
CA LEU A 487 -13.42 -30.07 30.87
C LEU A 487 -11.95 -30.32 30.49
N LYS A 488 -11.16 -30.94 31.38
CA LYS A 488 -9.81 -31.41 31.07
C LYS A 488 -9.77 -32.57 30.07
N ARG A 489 -10.91 -33.20 29.73
CA ARG A 489 -10.98 -34.24 28.69
C ARG A 489 -11.10 -33.68 27.28
N PHE A 490 -11.39 -32.38 27.13
CA PHE A 490 -11.37 -31.76 25.82
C PHE A 490 -9.95 -31.74 25.27
N VAL A 491 -9.76 -32.43 24.13
CA VAL A 491 -8.55 -32.31 23.33
C VAL A 491 -8.68 -31.03 22.51
N TRP A 492 -7.88 -30.03 22.86
CA TRP A 492 -7.87 -28.76 22.15
C TRP A 492 -7.13 -28.92 20.81
N PRO A 493 -7.61 -28.28 19.73
CA PRO A 493 -6.97 -28.41 18.44
C PRO A 493 -5.63 -27.67 18.51
N THR A 494 -4.56 -28.38 18.18
CA THR A 494 -3.26 -27.77 17.92
C THR A 494 -3.12 -27.53 16.43
N PHE A 495 -2.68 -26.35 16.04
CA PHE A 495 -2.43 -26.05 14.64
C PHE A 495 -1.25 -25.10 14.48
N ALA A 496 -0.56 -25.22 13.35
CA ALA A 496 0.46 -24.28 12.93
C ALA A 496 0.19 -23.90 11.49
N ILE A 497 -0.07 -22.62 11.26
CA ILE A 497 -0.18 -22.02 9.94
C ILE A 497 1.06 -21.17 9.74
N SER A 498 1.78 -21.42 8.65
CA SER A 498 2.72 -20.44 8.10
C SER A 498 2.09 -19.87 6.83
N VAL A 499 1.98 -18.55 6.78
CA VAL A 499 1.66 -17.80 5.57
C VAL A 499 2.88 -17.02 5.18
N LYS A 500 3.38 -17.31 3.98
CA LYS A 500 4.38 -16.50 3.31
C LYS A 500 3.68 -15.76 2.19
N LEU A 501 3.78 -14.45 2.20
CA LEU A 501 3.29 -13.57 1.16
C LEU A 501 4.47 -12.80 0.61
N ASN A 502 4.82 -13.04 -0.64
CA ASN A 502 5.74 -12.18 -1.33
C ASN A 502 4.95 -11.01 -1.92
N PHE A 503 5.25 -9.80 -1.47
CA PHE A 503 4.56 -8.58 -1.90
C PHE A 503 5.37 -7.80 -2.94
N PHE A 504 6.55 -8.28 -3.35
CA PHE A 504 7.47 -7.58 -4.26
C PHE A 504 7.44 -8.06 -5.71
N ALA A 505 6.37 -8.73 -6.15
CA ALA A 505 6.12 -8.85 -7.59
C ALA A 505 6.10 -7.45 -8.27
N THR A 506 5.92 -6.36 -7.52
CA THR A 506 6.22 -4.99 -7.96
C THR A 506 7.72 -4.69 -7.85
N THR A 507 8.51 -5.04 -8.86
CA THR A 507 9.92 -4.63 -8.92
C THR A 507 10.04 -3.14 -9.23
N ASN A 508 10.92 -2.45 -8.51
CA ASN A 508 11.22 -1.02 -8.55
C ASN A 508 11.14 -0.24 -9.89
N VAL A 509 10.34 0.85 -9.82
CA VAL A 509 10.57 2.26 -10.26
C VAL A 509 11.72 2.53 -11.23
N PHE A 510 12.94 2.75 -10.75
CA PHE A 510 14.09 3.16 -11.55
C PHE A 510 14.99 2.01 -11.98
N ALA A 511 14.76 0.81 -11.43
CA ALA A 511 15.60 -0.34 -11.68
C ALA A 511 14.74 -1.63 -11.67
N PRO A 512 14.11 -1.94 -12.81
CA PRO A 512 13.28 -3.14 -12.94
C PRO A 512 14.04 -4.39 -12.49
N GLY A 513 13.38 -5.28 -11.76
CA GLY A 513 13.99 -6.49 -11.20
C GLY A 513 14.77 -6.31 -9.90
N LYS A 514 14.75 -5.12 -9.27
CA LYS A 514 15.48 -4.86 -8.01
C LYS A 514 14.56 -4.43 -6.88
N HIS A 515 14.94 -4.77 -5.65
CA HIS A 515 14.28 -4.32 -4.42
C HIS A 515 14.87 -2.98 -3.98
N ILE A 516 14.02 -2.01 -3.63
CA ILE A 516 14.46 -0.70 -3.11
C ILE A 516 13.76 -0.24 -1.86
N ILE A 517 12.71 -0.92 -1.42
CA ILE A 517 12.15 -0.62 -0.12
C ILE A 517 12.83 -1.55 0.85
N LYS A 518 13.72 -1.00 1.66
CA LYS A 518 14.24 -1.70 2.83
C LYS A 518 13.23 -1.54 3.95
N VAL A 519 12.55 -2.63 4.30
CA VAL A 519 11.48 -2.62 5.29
C VAL A 519 12.07 -2.38 6.68
N ASP A 520 11.51 -1.45 7.44
CA ASP A 520 11.91 -1.23 8.83
C ASP A 520 11.35 -2.34 9.72
N ARG A 521 12.20 -3.35 9.95
CA ARG A 521 11.88 -4.51 10.79
C ARG A 521 11.68 -4.14 12.26
N ASN A 522 12.14 -2.98 12.72
CA ASN A 522 11.90 -2.51 14.09
C ASN A 522 10.47 -2.00 14.26
N VAL A 523 9.91 -1.39 13.22
CA VAL A 523 8.48 -1.06 13.17
C VAL A 523 7.69 -2.35 12.96
N GLY A 524 8.09 -3.18 12.00
CA GLY A 524 7.36 -4.39 11.62
C GLY A 524 6.03 -4.07 10.95
N ILE A 525 5.11 -5.03 10.94
CA ILE A 525 3.78 -4.85 10.35
C ILE A 525 2.85 -4.20 11.35
N ARG A 526 2.09 -3.21 10.88
CA ARG A 526 1.06 -2.54 11.66
C ARG A 526 -0.34 -2.93 11.18
N VAL A 527 -1.19 -3.25 12.16
CA VAL A 527 -2.61 -3.68 12.09
C VAL A 527 -3.36 -2.92 13.22
N PRO A 528 -4.70 -2.89 13.33
CA PRO A 528 -5.74 -3.86 12.91
C PRO A 528 -6.32 -3.71 11.50
N TYR A 529 -6.10 -2.57 10.85
CA TYR A 529 -6.84 -2.21 9.64
C TYR A 529 -6.15 -2.81 8.41
N ASP A 530 -5.91 -2.01 7.36
CA ASP A 530 -5.01 -2.45 6.30
C ASP A 530 -3.61 -2.67 6.86
N PHE A 531 -2.90 -3.63 6.26
CA PHE A 531 -1.57 -4.03 6.68
C PHE A 531 -0.59 -2.96 6.21
N LEU A 532 -0.05 -2.19 7.15
CA LEU A 532 0.96 -1.17 6.88
C LEU A 532 2.36 -1.74 7.11
N LEU A 533 3.16 -1.68 6.06
CA LEU A 533 4.61 -1.82 6.07
C LEU A 533 5.23 -0.45 5.79
N VAL A 534 6.32 -0.14 6.48
CA VAL A 534 7.08 1.09 6.30
C VAL A 534 8.53 0.75 6.03
N GLY A 535 9.21 1.61 5.30
CA GLY A 535 10.60 1.39 4.97
C GLY A 535 11.21 2.59 4.27
N ASP A 536 12.48 2.43 3.92
CA ASP A 536 13.26 3.46 3.26
C ASP A 536 13.71 3.01 1.88
N LEU A 537 13.75 3.98 0.98
CA LEU A 537 14.28 3.84 -0.36
C LEU A 537 15.79 3.67 -0.27
N VAL A 538 16.27 2.51 -0.68
CA VAL A 538 17.69 2.19 -0.80
C VAL A 538 18.12 2.22 -2.26
N ASP A 539 19.43 2.38 -2.47
CA ASP A 539 19.98 2.29 -3.81
C ASP A 539 19.85 0.86 -4.33
N PRO A 540 19.30 0.64 -5.53
CA PRO A 540 19.28 -0.69 -6.14
C PRO A 540 20.66 -1.26 -6.48
N THR A 541 21.76 -0.52 -6.29
CA THR A 541 23.14 -0.99 -6.51
C THR A 541 23.85 -1.43 -5.24
N ASP A 542 23.29 -1.15 -4.07
CA ASP A 542 23.73 -1.71 -2.78
C ASP A 542 23.15 -3.12 -2.57
#